data_AF-A0AB74GUZ6-F1
#
_entry.id   AF-A0AB74GUZ6-F1
#
_cell.length_a   1.000
_cell.length_b   1.000
_cell.length_c   1.000
_cell.angle_alpha   90.00
_cell.angle_beta   90.00
_cell.angle_gamma   90.00
#
_symmetry.space_group_name_H-M   'P 1'
#
loop_
_entity.id
_entity.type
_entity.pdbx_description
1 polymer ?
#
loop_
_entity_poly.entity_id
_entity_poly.type
_entity_poly.pdbx_seq_one_letter_code
_entity_poly.pdbx_strand_id
1 'polypeptide(L)'
;MGDQKWISLPGEQRPLILCEYAHAMGNSLGNFADYWQAFREYPRLQGGFIWDWADQAIRKTFADGSVGWAYGGDFGDKPNDRQFCMNGLVFPDRTPHPSLVEAKHAQQYFQFTLLSTSPLRVRIISEYLFRPTDNEVLRWQVQAAGEPLYHGDLTLALPPEGSDEITLLDSLILPEGARAVWLTLEVTQPQATAWSEAEHRVAWQQFPLPAPLALPAPTVSAGAPDLIVSDEVWQIRAGSQCWTIDRRTGLLSRWSVGGQEQLLTPLRDQFIRAPLDNDIGVSEVERIDPNAWVERWKSAGLYDLETHCVQCDAQRLANETLVDCRWHYLRGEEVVIVSHWRMHFTADGTLRLAVDGERAETLPPLPRVGLHFQVADQQAPVSWLGLGPHENYPDRRSSACFARWEQPLAAMTTPYIFPTENGLRCDTQALDWGRWHISGHFHFSVQPWSTRQLMETDHWHKMQAEDGVWITLDGLHMGVGGDDSWTPSVLPQWLLSQTRWQYEVSLRCF
;
A
#
# COMPACT_ATOMS: atom_id res chain seq x y z
N MET A 1 2.04 -16.29 16.50
CA MET A 1 1.23 -15.48 17.43
C MET A 1 1.52 -15.88 18.87
N GLY A 2 1.58 -14.91 19.78
CA GLY A 2 1.78 -15.17 21.21
C GLY A 2 0.65 -15.97 21.86
N ASP A 3 -0.57 -15.88 21.34
CA ASP A 3 -1.77 -16.40 22.04
C ASP A 3 -1.90 -17.92 22.02
N GLN A 4 -1.46 -18.56 20.94
CA GLN A 4 -1.39 -20.02 20.86
C GLN A 4 -0.48 -20.60 21.96
N LYS A 5 0.55 -19.86 22.37
CA LYS A 5 1.47 -20.27 23.44
C LYS A 5 0.77 -20.29 24.80
N TRP A 6 -0.15 -19.37 25.05
CA TRP A 6 -0.85 -19.27 26.34
C TRP A 6 -1.87 -20.39 26.53
N ILE A 7 -2.66 -20.70 25.50
CA ILE A 7 -3.66 -21.77 25.60
C ILE A 7 -3.05 -23.18 25.62
N SER A 8 -1.79 -23.32 25.19
CA SER A 8 -1.04 -24.60 25.17
C SER A 8 -0.22 -24.87 26.43
N LEU A 9 -0.25 -23.98 27.43
CA LEU A 9 0.47 -24.18 28.69
C LEU A 9 -0.04 -25.43 29.44
N PRO A 10 0.87 -26.25 30.03
CA PRO A 10 0.47 -27.42 30.79
C PRO A 10 -0.52 -27.07 31.92
N GLY A 11 -1.67 -27.74 31.92
CA GLY A 11 -2.72 -27.53 32.93
C GLY A 11 -3.64 -26.33 32.68
N GLU A 12 -3.43 -25.55 31.62
CA GLU A 12 -4.28 -24.41 31.28
C GLU A 12 -5.53 -24.86 30.51
N GLN A 13 -6.71 -24.48 31.00
CA GLN A 13 -8.02 -24.91 30.48
C GLN A 13 -9.00 -23.75 30.27
N ARG A 14 -8.66 -22.54 30.71
CA ARG A 14 -9.55 -21.37 30.63
C ARG A 14 -9.70 -20.89 29.19
N PRO A 15 -10.81 -20.23 28.82
CA PRO A 15 -10.82 -19.43 27.61
C PRO A 15 -9.82 -18.27 27.74
N LEU A 16 -9.36 -17.77 26.59
CA LEU A 16 -8.52 -16.58 26.50
C LEU A 16 -9.25 -15.55 25.64
N ILE A 17 -9.44 -14.37 26.21
CA ILE A 17 -9.95 -13.17 25.55
C ILE A 17 -8.96 -12.06 25.87
N LEU A 18 -8.39 -11.45 24.85
CA LEU A 18 -7.41 -10.37 25.02
C LEU A 18 -8.14 -9.12 25.49
N CYS A 19 -7.78 -8.59 26.67
CA CYS A 19 -8.37 -7.34 27.16
C CYS A 19 -7.99 -6.15 26.26
N GLU A 20 -6.84 -6.23 25.60
CA GLU A 20 -6.30 -5.28 24.63
C GLU A 20 -5.46 -6.09 23.62
N TYR A 21 -5.60 -5.80 22.32
CA TYR A 21 -4.74 -6.31 21.25
C TYR A 21 -4.76 -5.36 20.05
N ALA A 22 -3.85 -5.56 19.09
CA ALA A 22 -3.80 -4.81 17.84
C ALA A 22 -3.85 -3.28 18.06
N HIS A 23 -2.80 -2.74 18.66
CA HIS A 23 -2.69 -1.33 19.03
C HIS A 23 -2.78 -0.42 17.78
N ALA A 24 -3.87 0.33 17.64
CA ALA A 24 -4.25 1.04 16.42
C ALA A 24 -3.69 2.49 16.32
N MET A 25 -2.52 2.73 16.89
CA MET A 25 -1.85 4.04 16.89
C MET A 25 -1.35 4.46 15.51
N GLY A 26 -1.90 5.56 14.99
CA GLY A 26 -1.54 6.09 13.68
C GLY A 26 -1.76 5.07 12.56
N ASN A 27 -0.77 4.92 11.68
CA ASN A 27 -0.80 3.93 10.61
C ASN A 27 -0.39 2.53 11.12
N SER A 28 -1.36 1.80 11.67
CA SER A 28 -1.14 0.51 12.37
C SER A 28 -2.12 -0.57 11.93
N LEU A 29 -2.45 -1.54 12.79
CA LEU A 29 -3.35 -2.67 12.54
C LEU A 29 -2.85 -3.65 11.45
N GLY A 30 -1.53 -3.70 11.23
CA GLY A 30 -0.87 -4.76 10.47
C GLY A 30 -1.11 -6.12 11.13
N ASN A 31 -1.13 -7.18 10.32
CA ASN A 31 -1.35 -8.58 10.69
C ASN A 31 -2.66 -8.89 11.47
N PHE A 32 -3.61 -7.96 11.49
CA PHE A 32 -4.91 -8.13 12.16
C PHE A 32 -5.70 -9.36 11.67
N ALA A 33 -5.61 -9.68 10.38
CA ALA A 33 -6.23 -10.87 9.80
C ALA A 33 -5.71 -12.17 10.42
N ASP A 34 -4.44 -12.20 10.86
CA ASP A 34 -3.84 -13.38 11.46
C ASP A 34 -4.47 -13.67 12.84
N TYR A 35 -4.74 -12.65 13.66
CA TYR A 35 -5.51 -12.82 14.93
C TYR A 35 -6.88 -13.44 14.68
N TRP A 36 -7.61 -12.91 13.69
CA TRP A 36 -8.95 -13.39 13.37
C TRP A 36 -8.97 -14.79 12.79
N GLN A 37 -7.93 -15.18 12.05
CA GLN A 37 -7.74 -16.58 11.67
C GLN A 37 -7.56 -17.46 12.92
N ALA A 38 -6.71 -17.06 13.87
CA ALA A 38 -6.50 -17.82 15.10
C ALA A 38 -7.77 -17.90 15.98
N PHE A 39 -8.54 -16.82 16.10
CA PHE A 39 -9.81 -16.82 16.85
C PHE A 39 -10.82 -17.82 16.27
N ARG A 40 -10.87 -17.97 14.94
CA ARG A 40 -11.75 -18.94 14.28
C ARG A 40 -11.24 -20.38 14.39
N GLU A 41 -9.92 -20.59 14.37
CA GLU A 41 -9.31 -21.92 14.41
C GLU A 41 -9.34 -22.57 15.79
N TYR A 42 -9.20 -21.77 16.87
CA TYR A 42 -9.03 -22.28 18.24
C TYR A 42 -10.24 -21.93 19.13
N PRO A 43 -11.09 -22.90 19.52
CA PRO A 43 -12.32 -22.64 20.28
C PRO A 43 -12.13 -21.91 21.61
N ARG A 44 -10.95 -22.03 22.24
CA ARG A 44 -10.62 -21.34 23.50
C ARG A 44 -10.14 -19.90 23.30
N LEU A 45 -9.80 -19.50 22.08
CA LEU A 45 -9.50 -18.10 21.73
C LEU A 45 -10.80 -17.42 21.31
N GLN A 46 -11.45 -16.73 22.25
CA GLN A 46 -12.79 -16.17 22.03
C GLN A 46 -12.75 -14.68 21.64
N GLY A 47 -11.68 -14.27 20.95
CA GLY A 47 -11.49 -12.90 20.48
C GLY A 47 -10.73 -11.99 21.45
N GLY A 48 -11.01 -10.69 21.36
CA GLY A 48 -10.37 -9.65 22.16
C GLY A 48 -10.91 -8.26 21.85
N PHE A 49 -10.39 -7.27 22.56
CA PHE A 49 -10.75 -5.86 22.39
C PHE A 49 -9.60 -5.08 21.76
N ILE A 50 -9.85 -4.45 20.61
CA ILE A 50 -8.85 -3.60 19.95
C ILE A 50 -8.53 -2.41 20.86
N TRP A 51 -7.26 -2.03 20.95
CA TRP A 51 -6.86 -0.77 21.58
C TRP A 51 -6.60 0.31 20.51
N ASP A 52 -7.44 1.33 20.35
CA ASP A 52 -8.75 1.55 20.97
C ASP A 52 -9.73 2.19 19.96
N TRP A 53 -10.83 2.77 20.43
CA TRP A 53 -11.86 3.27 19.54
C TRP A 53 -11.48 4.59 18.86
N ALA A 54 -11.10 5.63 19.61
CA ALA A 54 -11.00 6.98 19.09
C ALA A 54 -9.80 7.74 19.66
N ASP A 55 -9.10 8.46 18.79
CA ASP A 55 -7.98 9.31 19.19
C ASP A 55 -8.38 10.33 20.26
N GLN A 56 -7.57 10.43 21.30
CA GLN A 56 -7.78 11.36 22.42
C GLN A 56 -7.05 12.69 22.17
N ALA A 57 -7.24 13.27 20.98
CA ALA A 57 -6.69 14.58 20.63
C ALA A 57 -7.74 15.69 20.79
N ILE A 58 -7.29 16.87 21.20
CA ILE A 58 -8.16 18.00 21.53
C ILE A 58 -8.05 19.07 20.45
N ARG A 59 -9.18 19.55 19.91
CA ARG A 59 -9.15 20.64 18.94
C ARG A 59 -8.62 21.91 19.59
N LYS A 60 -7.61 22.53 19.00
CA LYS A 60 -6.91 23.71 19.52
C LYS A 60 -6.63 24.72 18.41
N THR A 61 -6.65 26.01 18.77
CA THR A 61 -6.04 27.08 17.97
C THR A 61 -4.61 27.31 18.48
N PHE A 62 -3.62 27.16 17.60
CA PHE A 62 -2.20 27.32 17.92
C PHE A 62 -1.78 28.79 17.88
N ALA A 63 -0.56 29.08 18.37
CA ALA A 63 -0.06 30.45 18.50
C ALA A 63 0.12 31.17 17.15
N ASP A 64 0.29 30.43 16.06
CA ASP A 64 0.35 30.94 14.69
C ASP A 64 -1.05 31.18 14.07
N GLY A 65 -2.13 30.89 14.81
CA GLY A 65 -3.51 31.03 14.36
C GLY A 65 -4.07 29.81 13.64
N SER A 66 -3.27 28.78 13.38
CA SER A 66 -3.74 27.53 12.78
C SER A 66 -4.67 26.77 13.74
N VAL A 67 -5.60 25.99 13.20
CA VAL A 67 -6.54 25.16 13.97
C VAL A 67 -6.28 23.71 13.63
N GLY A 68 -6.04 22.89 14.66
CA GLY A 68 -5.75 21.46 14.48
C GLY A 68 -6.08 20.64 15.71
N TRP A 69 -5.78 19.34 15.63
CA TRP A 69 -5.81 18.43 16.76
C TRP A 69 -4.49 18.55 17.53
N ALA A 70 -4.58 18.71 18.85
CA ALA A 70 -3.47 18.81 19.77
C ALA A 70 -3.37 17.55 20.63
N TYR A 71 -2.15 17.15 20.98
CA TYR A 71 -1.84 15.99 21.82
C TYR A 71 -0.89 16.38 22.98
N GLY A 72 -0.32 15.40 23.69
CA GLY A 72 0.53 15.65 24.86
C GLY A 72 1.64 16.68 24.62
N GLY A 73 1.79 17.64 25.53
CA GLY A 73 2.77 18.72 25.46
C GLY A 73 2.27 20.01 24.80
N ASP A 74 1.22 19.95 23.98
CA ASP A 74 0.67 21.15 23.33
C ASP A 74 0.02 22.12 24.32
N PHE A 75 -0.35 21.68 25.52
CA PHE A 75 -0.94 22.54 26.54
C PHE A 75 0.10 23.06 27.54
N GLY A 76 1.39 22.82 27.27
CA GLY A 76 2.49 23.15 28.19
C GLY A 76 2.65 22.15 29.33
N ASP A 77 1.91 21.04 29.30
CA ASP A 77 1.94 19.94 30.23
C ASP A 77 3.29 19.19 30.22
N LYS A 78 3.84 18.94 31.42
CA LYS A 78 5.12 18.24 31.64
C LYS A 78 5.07 17.42 32.95
N PRO A 79 5.50 16.14 32.95
CA PRO A 79 5.82 15.35 31.77
C PRO A 79 4.58 15.10 30.89
N ASN A 80 4.79 14.70 29.64
CA ASN A 80 3.75 14.25 28.71
C ASN A 80 4.31 13.14 27.83
N ASP A 81 3.43 12.34 27.24
CA ASP A 81 3.77 11.20 26.37
C ASP A 81 3.40 11.45 24.89
N ARG A 82 3.33 12.73 24.49
CA ARG A 82 3.06 13.18 23.10
C ARG A 82 1.86 12.47 22.45
N GLN A 83 2.05 11.86 21.27
CA GLN A 83 1.01 11.24 20.47
C GLN A 83 0.52 9.88 21.00
N PHE A 84 1.07 9.35 22.10
CA PHE A 84 0.62 8.07 22.68
C PHE A 84 -0.87 8.05 23.04
N CYS A 85 -1.53 9.21 23.13
CA CYS A 85 -2.98 9.31 23.35
C CYS A 85 -3.83 9.11 22.07
N MET A 86 -3.22 8.88 20.90
CA MET A 86 -3.89 8.74 19.61
C MET A 86 -3.79 7.29 19.12
N ASN A 87 -4.67 6.41 19.62
CA ASN A 87 -4.66 4.97 19.33
C ASN A 87 -5.95 4.49 18.65
N GLY A 88 -6.73 5.39 18.08
CA GLY A 88 -8.08 5.08 17.63
C GLY A 88 -8.15 4.38 16.28
N LEU A 89 -9.19 3.57 16.10
CA LEU A 89 -9.71 3.22 14.77
C LEU A 89 -10.40 4.40 14.07
N VAL A 90 -10.74 5.46 14.81
CA VAL A 90 -11.30 6.69 14.28
C VAL A 90 -10.58 7.92 14.84
N PHE A 91 -10.56 8.98 14.03
CA PHE A 91 -10.16 10.32 14.45
C PHE A 91 -11.05 10.86 15.58
N PRO A 92 -10.66 11.95 16.27
CA PRO A 92 -11.46 12.52 17.36
C PRO A 92 -12.87 12.95 16.95
N ASP A 93 -13.10 13.28 15.68
CA ASP A 93 -14.42 13.63 15.12
C ASP A 93 -15.23 12.42 14.61
N ARG A 94 -14.74 11.20 14.83
CA ARG A 94 -15.31 9.92 14.39
C ARG A 94 -15.17 9.64 12.90
N THR A 95 -14.40 10.44 12.16
CA THR A 95 -13.97 10.07 10.82
C THR A 95 -13.12 8.80 10.89
N PRO A 96 -13.39 7.77 10.07
CA PRO A 96 -12.63 6.52 10.11
C PRO A 96 -11.15 6.66 9.74
N HIS A 97 -10.27 5.95 10.45
CA HIS A 97 -8.98 5.56 9.90
C HIS A 97 -9.16 4.42 8.88
N PRO A 98 -8.22 4.23 7.94
CA PRO A 98 -8.24 3.08 7.02
C PRO A 98 -8.26 1.73 7.76
N SER A 99 -7.64 1.65 8.94
CA SER A 99 -7.61 0.46 9.79
C SER A 99 -9.01 -0.02 10.22
N LEU A 100 -10.00 0.87 10.33
CA LEU A 100 -11.39 0.48 10.65
C LEU A 100 -12.00 -0.44 9.58
N VAL A 101 -11.62 -0.26 8.32
CA VAL A 101 -12.12 -1.09 7.22
C VAL A 101 -11.53 -2.50 7.29
N GLU A 102 -10.26 -2.62 7.69
CA GLU A 102 -9.61 -3.91 7.97
C GLU A 102 -10.28 -4.62 9.15
N ALA A 103 -10.56 -3.88 10.24
CA ALA A 103 -11.29 -4.41 11.39
C ALA A 103 -12.66 -4.94 10.98
N LYS A 104 -13.45 -4.14 10.24
CA LYS A 104 -14.77 -4.52 9.73
C LYS A 104 -14.74 -5.81 8.91
N HIS A 105 -13.76 -5.94 8.01
CA HIS A 105 -13.63 -7.12 7.17
C HIS A 105 -13.30 -8.37 7.99
N ALA A 106 -12.26 -8.32 8.82
CA ALA A 106 -11.83 -9.48 9.60
C ALA A 106 -12.89 -9.92 10.62
N GLN A 107 -13.70 -8.98 11.13
CA GLN A 107 -14.81 -9.18 12.07
C GLN A 107 -16.13 -9.62 11.45
N GLN A 108 -16.22 -9.76 10.13
CA GLN A 108 -17.48 -10.07 9.47
C GLN A 108 -18.02 -11.46 9.88
N TYR A 109 -19.35 -11.58 9.95
CA TYR A 109 -20.05 -12.80 10.37
C TYR A 109 -20.32 -13.81 9.24
N PHE A 110 -19.81 -13.57 8.04
CA PHE A 110 -19.98 -14.47 6.90
C PHE A 110 -18.62 -14.90 6.37
N GLN A 111 -18.37 -16.20 6.36
CA GLN A 111 -17.15 -16.79 5.81
C GLN A 111 -17.45 -17.40 4.45
N PHE A 112 -16.50 -17.26 3.52
CA PHE A 112 -16.65 -17.71 2.15
C PHE A 112 -15.53 -18.69 1.78
N THR A 113 -15.84 -19.66 0.93
CA THR A 113 -14.84 -20.56 0.34
C THR A 113 -15.16 -20.77 -1.13
N LEU A 114 -14.19 -20.56 -2.02
CA LEU A 114 -14.31 -20.96 -3.42
C LEU A 114 -14.18 -22.48 -3.53
N LEU A 115 -15.24 -23.17 -3.97
CA LEU A 115 -15.29 -24.64 -4.07
C LEU A 115 -14.88 -25.15 -5.44
N SER A 116 -15.21 -24.44 -6.50
CA SER A 116 -14.87 -24.77 -7.90
C SER A 116 -15.00 -23.54 -8.78
N THR A 117 -14.26 -23.51 -9.89
CA THR A 117 -14.32 -22.47 -10.93
C THR A 117 -15.09 -22.91 -12.17
N SER A 118 -15.45 -24.19 -12.28
CA SER A 118 -16.29 -24.75 -13.35
C SER A 118 -17.01 -26.02 -12.88
N PRO A 119 -18.33 -25.95 -12.57
CA PRO A 119 -19.13 -24.73 -12.43
C PRO A 119 -18.55 -23.83 -11.32
N LEU A 120 -18.80 -22.51 -11.41
CA LEU A 120 -18.37 -21.55 -10.40
C LEU A 120 -19.23 -21.71 -9.15
N ARG A 121 -18.64 -22.26 -8.08
CA ARG A 121 -19.34 -22.58 -6.84
C ARG A 121 -18.62 -22.03 -5.63
N VAL A 122 -19.40 -21.54 -4.67
CA VAL A 122 -18.91 -21.02 -3.40
C VAL A 122 -19.66 -21.67 -2.24
N ARG A 123 -18.98 -21.81 -1.10
CA ARG A 123 -19.62 -22.06 0.19
C ARG A 123 -19.71 -20.75 0.96
N ILE A 124 -20.85 -20.50 1.59
CA ILE A 124 -21.05 -19.44 2.57
C ILE A 124 -21.39 -20.07 3.92
N ILE A 125 -20.82 -19.55 5.00
CA ILE A 125 -21.08 -19.98 6.38
C ILE A 125 -21.46 -18.75 7.21
N SER A 126 -22.51 -18.85 8.02
CA SER A 126 -22.86 -17.83 9.01
C SER A 126 -22.16 -18.12 10.34
N GLU A 127 -21.52 -17.11 10.92
CA GLU A 127 -20.96 -17.13 12.28
C GLU A 127 -21.93 -16.52 13.31
N TYR A 128 -23.17 -16.21 12.93
CA TYR A 128 -24.20 -15.83 13.90
C TYR A 128 -24.55 -17.02 14.79
N LEU A 129 -24.71 -16.76 16.09
CA LEU A 129 -25.06 -17.79 17.08
C LEU A 129 -26.55 -17.93 17.34
N PHE A 130 -27.36 -16.90 17.05
CA PHE A 130 -28.77 -16.85 17.46
C PHE A 130 -29.76 -16.47 16.37
N ARG A 131 -29.40 -15.55 15.48
CA ARG A 131 -30.31 -15.07 14.43
C ARG A 131 -30.05 -15.79 13.10
N PRO A 132 -31.11 -16.13 12.34
CA PRO A 132 -30.96 -16.53 10.95
C PRO A 132 -30.63 -15.30 10.09
N THR A 133 -30.29 -15.54 8.81
CA THR A 133 -30.31 -14.47 7.81
C THR A 133 -31.75 -14.20 7.38
N ASP A 134 -32.29 -13.07 7.83
CA ASP A 134 -33.64 -12.58 7.50
C ASP A 134 -33.62 -11.19 6.85
N ASN A 135 -32.43 -10.61 6.69
CA ASN A 135 -32.20 -9.32 6.07
C ASN A 135 -30.83 -9.30 5.36
N GLU A 136 -30.47 -10.38 4.67
CA GLU A 136 -29.18 -10.48 3.98
C GLU A 136 -29.35 -10.98 2.54
N VAL A 137 -28.71 -10.27 1.61
CA VAL A 137 -28.60 -10.63 0.20
C VAL A 137 -27.12 -10.78 -0.13
N LEU A 138 -26.75 -11.93 -0.70
CA LEU A 138 -25.46 -12.14 -1.33
C LEU A 138 -25.50 -11.54 -2.73
N ARG A 139 -24.71 -10.50 -2.96
CA ARG A 139 -24.38 -9.95 -4.27
C ARG A 139 -23.06 -10.52 -4.72
N TRP A 140 -22.97 -10.96 -5.96
CA TRP A 140 -21.72 -11.44 -6.53
C TRP A 140 -21.48 -10.84 -7.90
N GLN A 141 -20.21 -10.66 -8.22
CA GLN A 141 -19.79 -10.21 -9.55
C GLN A 141 -18.47 -10.85 -9.96
N VAL A 142 -18.34 -11.16 -11.24
CA VAL A 142 -17.05 -11.52 -11.86
C VAL A 142 -16.60 -10.34 -12.71
N GLN A 143 -15.39 -9.86 -12.46
CA GLN A 143 -14.77 -8.76 -13.21
C GLN A 143 -13.49 -9.23 -13.89
N ALA A 144 -13.15 -8.65 -15.04
CA ALA A 144 -11.84 -8.79 -15.68
C ALA A 144 -11.20 -7.41 -15.84
N ALA A 145 -10.03 -7.21 -15.23
CA ALA A 145 -9.34 -5.92 -15.21
C ALA A 145 -10.22 -4.74 -14.71
N GLY A 146 -11.17 -5.02 -13.82
CA GLY A 146 -12.13 -4.06 -13.26
C GLY A 146 -13.46 -3.98 -14.01
N GLU A 147 -13.55 -4.52 -15.23
CA GLU A 147 -14.78 -4.49 -16.03
C GLU A 147 -15.72 -5.65 -15.64
N PRO A 148 -16.99 -5.40 -15.31
CA PRO A 148 -17.94 -6.44 -14.93
C PRO A 148 -18.32 -7.33 -16.12
N LEU A 149 -18.22 -8.65 -15.92
CA LEU A 149 -18.59 -9.68 -16.90
C LEU A 149 -19.91 -10.37 -16.53
N TYR A 150 -20.06 -10.74 -15.26
CA TYR A 150 -21.22 -11.43 -14.72
C TYR A 150 -21.56 -10.85 -13.35
N HIS A 151 -22.83 -10.88 -12.98
CA HIS A 151 -23.29 -10.53 -11.64
C HIS A 151 -24.60 -11.24 -11.31
N GLY A 152 -24.95 -11.27 -10.03
CA GLY A 152 -26.25 -11.74 -9.57
C GLY A 152 -26.44 -11.54 -8.07
N ASP A 153 -27.69 -11.69 -7.65
CA ASP A 153 -28.10 -11.52 -6.26
C ASP A 153 -28.85 -12.78 -5.79
N LEU A 154 -28.56 -13.23 -4.58
CA LEU A 154 -29.29 -14.31 -3.89
C LEU A 154 -29.66 -13.87 -2.48
N THR A 155 -30.95 -13.95 -2.13
CA THR A 155 -31.38 -13.83 -0.74
C THR A 155 -30.84 -15.01 0.07
N LEU A 156 -30.17 -14.72 1.19
CA LEU A 156 -29.65 -15.74 2.08
C LEU A 156 -30.74 -16.22 3.04
N ALA A 157 -30.80 -17.54 3.25
CA ALA A 157 -31.70 -18.18 4.19
C ALA A 157 -30.95 -19.21 5.05
N LEU A 158 -29.88 -18.76 5.71
CA LEU A 158 -29.04 -19.56 6.59
C LEU A 158 -29.60 -19.53 8.03
N PRO A 159 -29.71 -20.68 8.71
CA PRO A 159 -29.86 -20.69 10.17
C PRO A 159 -28.56 -20.20 10.85
N PRO A 160 -28.60 -19.87 12.16
CA PRO A 160 -27.38 -19.64 12.94
C PRO A 160 -26.39 -20.79 12.79
N GLU A 161 -25.10 -20.48 12.67
CA GLU A 161 -24.02 -21.45 12.40
C GLU A 161 -24.20 -22.28 11.11
N GLY A 162 -25.19 -21.92 10.28
CA GLY A 162 -25.56 -22.63 9.07
C GLY A 162 -24.64 -22.31 7.89
N SER A 163 -24.67 -23.18 6.89
CA SER A 163 -23.90 -23.03 5.65
C SER A 163 -24.71 -23.42 4.42
N ASP A 164 -24.36 -22.86 3.27
CA ASP A 164 -24.92 -23.24 1.98
C ASP A 164 -23.83 -23.30 0.89
N GLU A 165 -24.04 -24.16 -0.12
CA GLU A 165 -23.20 -24.26 -1.31
C GLU A 165 -23.96 -23.77 -2.53
N ILE A 166 -23.50 -22.66 -3.09
CA ILE A 166 -24.20 -21.93 -4.14
C ILE A 166 -23.43 -22.07 -5.45
N THR A 167 -24.12 -22.53 -6.49
CA THR A 167 -23.64 -22.43 -7.88
C THR A 167 -23.99 -21.06 -8.43
N LEU A 168 -22.98 -20.22 -8.67
CA LEU A 168 -23.14 -18.86 -9.19
C LEU A 168 -23.27 -18.87 -10.72
N LEU A 169 -22.47 -19.70 -11.38
CA LEU A 169 -22.47 -19.89 -12.84
C LEU A 169 -22.19 -21.34 -13.19
N ASP A 170 -22.94 -21.91 -14.14
CA ASP A 170 -22.67 -23.24 -14.69
C ASP A 170 -21.37 -23.27 -15.51
N SER A 171 -21.07 -22.16 -16.20
CA SER A 171 -19.87 -22.01 -17.02
C SER A 171 -19.40 -20.55 -17.04
N LEU A 172 -18.10 -20.34 -16.86
CA LEU A 172 -17.46 -19.03 -16.95
C LEU A 172 -16.84 -18.87 -18.34
N ILE A 173 -17.38 -17.97 -19.15
CA ILE A 173 -16.84 -17.64 -20.48
C ILE A 173 -16.13 -16.30 -20.38
N LEU A 174 -14.83 -16.30 -20.67
CA LEU A 174 -14.01 -15.10 -20.61
C LEU A 174 -13.82 -14.53 -22.02
N PRO A 175 -13.82 -13.19 -22.19
CA PRO A 175 -13.45 -12.57 -23.45
C PRO A 175 -11.98 -12.85 -23.78
N GLU A 176 -11.64 -12.80 -25.07
CA GLU A 176 -10.25 -12.91 -25.52
C GLU A 176 -9.39 -11.81 -24.87
N GLY A 177 -8.24 -12.20 -24.32
CA GLY A 177 -7.35 -11.26 -23.62
C GLY A 177 -7.79 -10.87 -22.20
N ALA A 178 -8.80 -11.52 -21.63
CA ALA A 178 -9.17 -11.33 -20.23
C ALA A 178 -7.97 -11.55 -19.29
N ARG A 179 -7.77 -10.63 -18.35
CA ARG A 179 -6.69 -10.65 -17.36
C ARG A 179 -7.24 -10.18 -16.02
N ALA A 180 -6.52 -10.49 -14.94
CA ALA A 180 -6.91 -10.12 -13.57
C ALA A 180 -8.41 -10.36 -13.33
N VAL A 181 -8.82 -11.64 -13.47
CA VAL A 181 -10.22 -12.03 -13.32
C VAL A 181 -10.49 -12.31 -11.85
N TRP A 182 -11.50 -11.66 -11.28
CA TRP A 182 -11.83 -11.73 -9.87
C TRP A 182 -13.31 -11.99 -9.67
N LEU A 183 -13.63 -12.92 -8.78
CA LEU A 183 -14.95 -13.05 -8.17
C LEU A 183 -14.99 -12.16 -6.93
N THR A 184 -15.98 -11.29 -6.84
CA THR A 184 -16.32 -10.53 -5.63
C THR A 184 -17.65 -11.04 -5.09
N LEU A 185 -17.70 -11.28 -3.78
CA LEU A 185 -18.88 -11.64 -3.02
C LEU A 185 -19.12 -10.53 -1.98
N GLU A 186 -20.33 -10.04 -1.85
CA GLU A 186 -20.72 -9.03 -0.86
C GLU A 186 -22.05 -9.43 -0.23
N VAL A 187 -22.15 -9.31 1.09
CA VAL A 187 -23.44 -9.48 1.79
C VAL A 187 -23.91 -8.10 2.21
N THR A 188 -25.10 -7.72 1.73
CA THR A 188 -25.75 -6.45 2.07
C THR A 188 -27.06 -6.67 2.80
N GLN A 189 -27.43 -5.68 3.61
CA GLN A 189 -28.71 -5.65 4.30
C GLN A 189 -29.70 -4.76 3.56
N PRO A 190 -30.67 -5.30 2.80
CA PRO A 190 -31.55 -4.49 1.96
C PRO A 190 -32.47 -3.56 2.77
N GLN A 191 -32.81 -3.94 4.00
CA GLN A 191 -33.62 -3.09 4.89
C GLN A 191 -32.73 -2.41 5.93
N ALA A 192 -33.05 -1.14 6.22
CA ALA A 192 -32.43 -0.41 7.32
C ALA A 192 -32.72 -1.08 8.67
N THR A 193 -31.79 -0.96 9.60
CA THR A 193 -31.94 -1.41 10.99
C THR A 193 -31.84 -0.22 11.94
N ALA A 194 -31.88 -0.46 13.25
CA ALA A 194 -31.63 0.61 14.23
C ALA A 194 -30.19 1.18 14.19
N TRP A 195 -29.25 0.47 13.55
CA TRP A 195 -27.81 0.82 13.55
C TRP A 195 -27.19 0.93 12.15
N SER A 196 -27.91 0.51 11.10
CA SER A 196 -27.45 0.57 9.71
C SER A 196 -28.52 1.16 8.82
N GLU A 197 -28.08 1.95 7.84
CA GLU A 197 -28.93 2.34 6.71
C GLU A 197 -29.28 1.12 5.85
N ALA A 198 -30.28 1.28 4.99
CA ALA A 198 -30.57 0.29 3.96
C ALA A 198 -29.35 0.08 3.05
N GLU A 199 -29.20 -1.11 2.48
CA GLU A 199 -28.07 -1.51 1.62
C GLU A 199 -26.71 -1.58 2.32
N HIS A 200 -26.68 -1.61 3.65
CA HIS A 200 -25.43 -1.69 4.40
C HIS A 200 -24.66 -2.99 4.12
N ARG A 201 -23.42 -2.87 3.64
CA ARG A 201 -22.51 -4.00 3.43
C ARG A 201 -21.96 -4.53 4.77
N VAL A 202 -22.26 -5.77 5.11
CA VAL A 202 -21.85 -6.43 6.35
C VAL A 202 -20.69 -7.41 6.18
N ALA A 203 -20.46 -7.93 4.97
CA ALA A 203 -19.34 -8.81 4.67
C ALA A 203 -18.95 -8.70 3.20
N TRP A 204 -17.69 -8.98 2.88
CA TRP A 204 -17.24 -9.18 1.51
C TRP A 204 -16.06 -10.12 1.45
N GLN A 205 -15.80 -10.67 0.26
CA GLN A 205 -14.61 -11.47 -0.02
C GLN A 205 -14.32 -11.46 -1.52
N GLN A 206 -13.04 -11.57 -1.89
CA GLN A 206 -12.63 -11.76 -3.27
C GLN A 206 -11.81 -13.03 -3.48
N PHE A 207 -11.99 -13.64 -4.65
CA PHE A 207 -11.18 -14.78 -5.09
C PHE A 207 -10.63 -14.53 -6.50
N PRO A 208 -9.33 -14.71 -6.73
CA PRO A 208 -8.78 -14.69 -8.07
C PRO A 208 -9.31 -15.92 -8.83
N LEU A 209 -9.80 -15.71 -10.04
CA LEU A 209 -10.24 -16.77 -10.93
C LEU A 209 -9.18 -17.06 -11.99
N PRO A 210 -9.03 -18.31 -12.44
CA PRO A 210 -8.13 -18.66 -13.53
C PRO A 210 -8.48 -17.85 -14.79
N ALA A 211 -7.47 -17.19 -15.36
CA ALA A 211 -7.56 -16.53 -16.65
C ALA A 211 -6.51 -17.14 -17.59
N PRO A 212 -6.82 -17.32 -18.89
CA PRO A 212 -5.80 -17.64 -19.88
C PRO A 212 -4.71 -16.58 -19.87
N LEU A 213 -3.46 -16.99 -20.13
CA LEU A 213 -2.40 -16.03 -20.39
C LEU A 213 -2.75 -15.27 -21.67
N ALA A 214 -2.94 -13.95 -21.55
CA ALA A 214 -3.05 -13.07 -22.69
C ALA A 214 -1.62 -12.83 -23.22
N LEU A 215 -1.35 -13.26 -24.45
CA LEU A 215 -0.14 -12.81 -25.14
C LEU A 215 -0.30 -11.33 -25.46
N PRO A 216 0.68 -10.47 -25.10
CA PRO A 216 0.67 -9.10 -25.57
C PRO A 216 0.59 -9.11 -27.10
N ALA A 217 -0.26 -8.26 -27.67
CA ALA A 217 -0.24 -8.07 -29.11
C ALA A 217 1.18 -7.63 -29.51
N PRO A 218 1.79 -8.21 -30.57
CA PRO A 218 3.10 -7.81 -31.01
C PRO A 218 3.05 -6.32 -31.39
N THR A 219 3.75 -5.48 -30.62
CA THR A 219 3.96 -4.09 -30.99
C THR A 219 4.77 -4.05 -32.27
N VAL A 220 4.19 -3.46 -33.34
CA VAL A 220 4.92 -3.18 -34.56
C VAL A 220 5.99 -2.15 -34.21
N SER A 221 7.25 -2.59 -34.14
CA SER A 221 8.38 -1.71 -33.86
C SER A 221 8.53 -0.71 -34.99
N ALA A 222 8.42 0.58 -34.68
CA ALA A 222 8.74 1.68 -35.60
C ALA A 222 10.25 1.97 -35.67
N GLY A 223 11.10 1.03 -35.21
CA GLY A 223 12.54 1.20 -35.03
C GLY A 223 12.90 1.76 -33.65
N ALA A 224 14.19 1.75 -33.30
CA ALA A 224 14.67 2.31 -32.03
C ALA A 224 14.61 3.84 -32.00
N PRO A 225 14.21 4.46 -30.86
CA PRO A 225 14.38 5.89 -30.61
C PRO A 225 15.80 6.38 -30.94
N ASP A 226 15.94 7.65 -31.29
CA ASP A 226 17.24 8.25 -31.57
C ASP A 226 17.98 8.51 -30.25
N LEU A 227 19.28 8.16 -30.22
CA LEU A 227 20.18 8.42 -29.12
C LEU A 227 21.15 9.53 -29.52
N ILE A 228 21.07 10.67 -28.85
CA ILE A 228 21.99 11.80 -29.02
C ILE A 228 23.02 11.75 -27.88
N VAL A 229 24.27 11.58 -28.29
CA VAL A 229 25.43 11.42 -27.39
C VAL A 229 26.07 12.77 -27.13
N SER A 230 26.25 13.09 -25.84
CA SER A 230 27.06 14.22 -25.38
C SER A 230 27.86 13.84 -24.14
N ASP A 231 28.85 14.65 -23.76
CA ASP A 231 29.68 14.37 -22.58
C ASP A 231 28.91 14.46 -21.25
N GLU A 232 27.84 15.27 -21.21
CA GLU A 232 27.09 15.55 -19.98
C GLU A 232 25.79 14.75 -19.87
N VAL A 233 25.13 14.48 -21.00
CA VAL A 233 23.81 13.85 -21.03
C VAL A 233 23.64 12.81 -22.14
N TRP A 234 22.79 11.81 -21.87
CA TRP A 234 22.17 10.98 -22.90
C TRP A 234 20.78 11.53 -23.20
N GLN A 235 20.54 11.94 -24.44
CA GLN A 235 19.21 12.40 -24.86
C GLN A 235 18.59 11.40 -25.81
N ILE A 236 17.41 10.89 -25.45
CA ILE A 236 16.66 9.88 -26.21
C ILE A 236 15.41 10.53 -26.78
N ARG A 237 15.16 10.39 -28.09
CA ARG A 237 14.01 11.01 -28.77
C ARG A 237 13.14 9.99 -29.52
N ALA A 238 11.84 10.05 -29.29
CA ALA A 238 10.84 9.23 -29.98
C ALA A 238 9.59 10.06 -30.30
N GLY A 239 9.46 10.54 -31.55
CA GLY A 239 8.35 11.42 -31.92
C GLY A 239 8.35 12.72 -31.10
N SER A 240 7.28 12.96 -30.33
CA SER A 240 7.16 14.11 -29.41
C SER A 240 7.87 13.91 -28.07
N GLN A 241 8.33 12.69 -27.78
CA GLN A 241 8.98 12.33 -26.52
C GLN A 241 10.46 12.67 -26.54
N CYS A 242 10.95 13.22 -25.44
CA CYS A 242 12.37 13.42 -25.22
C CYS A 242 12.74 13.18 -23.75
N TRP A 243 13.57 12.17 -23.52
CA TRP A 243 14.15 11.85 -22.20
C TRP A 243 15.59 12.32 -22.13
N THR A 244 16.00 12.84 -20.99
CA THR A 244 17.38 13.28 -20.74
C THR A 244 17.93 12.60 -19.48
N ILE A 245 18.95 11.78 -19.65
CA ILE A 245 19.71 11.17 -18.56
C ILE A 245 20.95 12.02 -18.30
N ASP A 246 21.14 12.46 -17.06
CA ASP A 246 22.40 13.12 -16.65
C ASP A 246 23.47 12.03 -16.42
N ARG A 247 24.59 12.09 -17.15
CA ARG A 247 25.62 11.04 -17.12
C ARG A 247 26.42 10.96 -15.83
N ARG A 248 26.48 12.07 -15.07
CA ARG A 248 27.19 12.14 -13.80
C ARG A 248 26.37 11.51 -12.67
N THR A 249 25.05 11.70 -12.72
CA THR A 249 24.13 11.20 -11.70
C THR A 249 23.44 9.88 -12.09
N GLY A 250 23.44 9.53 -13.38
CA GLY A 250 22.71 8.38 -13.95
C GLY A 250 21.19 8.56 -14.01
N LEU A 251 20.66 9.67 -13.50
CA LEU A 251 19.22 9.84 -13.30
C LEU A 251 18.53 10.34 -14.56
N LEU A 252 17.30 9.88 -14.78
CA LEU A 252 16.36 10.54 -15.68
C LEU A 252 16.00 11.90 -15.10
N SER A 253 16.71 12.93 -15.56
CA SER A 253 16.65 14.28 -15.01
C SER A 253 15.58 15.15 -15.66
N ARG A 254 15.21 14.83 -16.91
CA ARG A 254 14.14 15.51 -17.65
C ARG A 254 13.37 14.54 -18.53
N TRP A 255 12.07 14.77 -18.63
CA TRP A 255 11.18 14.12 -19.57
C TRP A 255 10.23 15.17 -20.14
N SER A 256 10.40 15.50 -21.42
CA SER A 256 9.51 16.42 -22.11
C SER A 256 8.63 15.72 -23.15
N VAL A 257 7.38 16.16 -23.26
CA VAL A 257 6.40 15.72 -24.27
C VAL A 257 5.95 16.94 -25.06
N GLY A 258 6.17 16.94 -26.38
CA GLY A 258 5.84 18.09 -27.23
C GLY A 258 6.57 19.38 -26.82
N GLY A 259 7.75 19.26 -26.20
CA GLY A 259 8.55 20.38 -25.69
C GLY A 259 8.15 20.89 -24.31
N GLN A 260 7.14 20.32 -23.65
CA GLN A 260 6.77 20.64 -22.28
C GLN A 260 7.42 19.66 -21.31
N GLU A 261 8.16 20.17 -20.33
CA GLU A 261 8.76 19.37 -19.25
C GLU A 261 7.68 18.77 -18.35
N GLN A 262 7.81 17.49 -18.01
CA GLN A 262 6.83 16.74 -17.21
C GLN A 262 7.36 16.41 -15.80
N LEU A 263 8.68 16.36 -15.61
CA LEU A 263 9.31 16.09 -14.32
C LEU A 263 9.69 17.40 -13.63
N LEU A 264 9.36 17.51 -12.34
CA LEU A 264 9.86 18.56 -11.45
C LEU A 264 11.11 18.10 -10.70
N THR A 265 11.20 16.79 -10.41
CA THR A 265 12.41 16.16 -9.89
C THR A 265 12.80 14.93 -10.72
N PRO A 266 14.09 14.55 -10.75
CA PRO A 266 14.50 13.30 -11.37
C PRO A 266 13.85 12.07 -10.73
N LEU A 267 13.74 10.98 -11.48
CA LEU A 267 13.46 9.66 -10.92
C LEU A 267 14.66 9.21 -10.08
N ARG A 268 14.40 8.69 -8.88
CA ARG A 268 15.43 8.23 -7.92
C ARG A 268 14.95 6.97 -7.20
N ASP A 269 15.87 6.10 -6.79
CA ASP A 269 15.52 5.02 -5.85
C ASP A 269 15.02 5.63 -4.52
N GLN A 270 14.18 4.88 -3.82
CA GLN A 270 13.80 5.19 -2.44
C GLN A 270 13.88 3.94 -1.56
N PHE A 271 14.69 4.04 -0.50
CA PHE A 271 14.89 2.96 0.48
C PHE A 271 14.35 3.29 1.87
N ILE A 272 13.79 4.49 2.05
CA ILE A 272 13.28 4.97 3.34
C ILE A 272 11.78 5.30 3.24
N ARG A 273 11.11 5.29 4.39
CA ARG A 273 9.76 5.84 4.57
C ARG A 273 9.77 6.86 5.71
N ALA A 274 8.79 7.75 5.72
CA ALA A 274 8.54 8.57 6.90
C ALA A 274 8.08 7.65 8.04
N PRO A 275 8.81 7.59 9.18
CA PRO A 275 8.56 6.59 10.22
C PRO A 275 7.11 6.61 10.72
N LEU A 276 6.53 5.43 10.84
CA LEU A 276 5.22 5.25 11.49
C LEU A 276 5.39 5.34 13.01
N ASP A 277 4.30 5.54 13.76
CA ASP A 277 4.35 5.42 15.22
C ASP A 277 4.91 4.05 15.67
N ASN A 278 4.54 2.97 14.96
CA ASN A 278 5.09 1.62 15.16
C ASN A 278 6.60 1.50 14.86
N ASP A 279 7.14 2.36 13.99
CA ASP A 279 8.59 2.39 13.71
C ASP A 279 9.36 3.15 14.78
N ILE A 280 8.71 4.15 15.38
CA ILE A 280 9.27 5.02 16.42
C ILE A 280 9.26 4.33 17.78
N GLY A 281 8.16 3.65 18.12
CA GLY A 281 8.00 3.01 19.41
C GLY A 281 8.01 4.04 20.56
N VAL A 282 8.73 3.71 21.64
CA VAL A 282 8.98 4.61 22.77
C VAL A 282 10.29 5.40 22.61
N SER A 283 10.91 5.41 21.43
CA SER A 283 12.18 6.12 21.22
C SER A 283 11.96 7.63 21.22
N GLU A 284 12.76 8.34 22.02
CA GLU A 284 12.68 9.79 22.16
C GLU A 284 14.07 10.43 22.11
N VAL A 285 14.12 11.75 21.83
CA VAL A 285 15.38 12.50 21.75
C VAL A 285 16.20 12.39 23.05
N GLU A 286 15.54 12.41 24.21
CA GLU A 286 16.21 12.32 25.51
C GLU A 286 16.47 10.87 25.96
N ARG A 287 15.77 9.89 25.35
CA ARG A 287 15.84 8.47 25.71
C ARG A 287 15.61 7.60 24.47
N ILE A 288 16.68 7.40 23.71
CA ILE A 288 16.67 6.59 22.49
C ILE A 288 16.42 5.12 22.84
N ASP A 289 15.47 4.48 22.15
CA ASP A 289 15.34 3.02 22.15
C ASP A 289 16.07 2.43 20.92
N PRO A 290 17.22 1.79 21.09
CA PRO A 290 17.98 1.24 19.96
C PRO A 290 17.28 0.07 19.26
N ASN A 291 16.19 -0.46 19.83
CA ASN A 291 15.43 -1.53 19.20
C ASN A 291 14.35 -1.04 18.26
N ALA A 292 13.91 0.21 18.37
CA ALA A 292 12.95 0.80 17.45
C ALA A 292 13.47 0.77 16.01
N TRP A 293 12.58 0.54 15.04
CA TRP A 293 12.98 0.46 13.63
C TRP A 293 13.64 1.74 13.15
N VAL A 294 13.08 2.90 13.51
CA VAL A 294 13.64 4.20 13.14
C VAL A 294 15.07 4.38 13.64
N GLU A 295 15.38 3.91 14.84
CA GLU A 295 16.72 4.04 15.42
C GLU A 295 17.70 3.05 14.80
N ARG A 296 17.24 1.85 14.44
CA ARG A 296 18.04 0.90 13.64
C ARG A 296 18.38 1.49 12.27
N TRP A 297 17.43 2.14 11.60
CA TRP A 297 17.64 2.76 10.30
C TRP A 297 18.56 3.98 10.38
N LYS A 298 18.39 4.84 11.39
CA LYS A 298 19.31 5.95 11.69
C LYS A 298 20.72 5.46 11.98
N SER A 299 20.89 4.50 12.89
CA SER A 299 22.19 3.93 13.22
C SER A 299 22.84 3.21 12.03
N ALA A 300 22.04 2.68 11.11
CA ALA A 300 22.51 2.08 9.87
C ALA A 300 22.81 3.11 8.78
N GLY A 301 22.60 4.41 9.02
CA GLY A 301 22.88 5.50 8.08
C GLY A 301 21.91 5.59 6.90
N LEU A 302 20.75 4.91 6.94
CA LEU A 302 19.84 4.83 5.79
C LEU A 302 19.29 6.20 5.35
N TYR A 303 19.15 7.15 6.27
CA TYR A 303 18.65 8.49 5.98
C TYR A 303 19.71 9.44 5.39
N ASP A 304 21.00 9.06 5.47
CA ASP A 304 22.15 9.90 5.10
C ASP A 304 23.07 9.22 4.09
N LEU A 305 22.54 8.26 3.30
CA LEU A 305 23.32 7.54 2.30
C LEU A 305 23.84 8.48 1.22
N GLU A 306 25.14 8.43 0.95
CA GLU A 306 25.72 9.11 -0.19
C GLU A 306 25.50 8.27 -1.45
N THR A 307 25.01 8.87 -2.53
CA THR A 307 24.73 8.15 -3.78
C THR A 307 25.75 8.48 -4.85
N HIS A 308 26.46 7.47 -5.35
CA HIS A 308 27.40 7.58 -6.47
C HIS A 308 26.91 6.78 -7.66
N CYS A 309 26.71 7.44 -8.79
CA CYS A 309 26.57 6.74 -10.06
C CYS A 309 27.95 6.26 -10.52
N VAL A 310 28.13 4.95 -10.62
CA VAL A 310 29.41 4.32 -10.98
C VAL A 310 29.42 3.81 -12.43
N GLN A 311 28.24 3.74 -13.05
CA GLN A 311 28.08 3.35 -14.45
C GLN A 311 26.85 4.06 -15.04
N CYS A 312 26.98 4.59 -16.26
CA CYS A 312 25.89 5.18 -17.02
C CYS A 312 26.20 5.07 -18.52
N ASP A 313 25.85 3.93 -19.10
CA ASP A 313 26.11 3.60 -20.50
C ASP A 313 24.81 3.63 -21.31
N ALA A 314 24.88 4.10 -22.54
CA ALA A 314 23.73 4.13 -23.44
C ALA A 314 24.06 3.42 -24.75
N GLN A 315 23.13 2.61 -25.24
CA GLN A 315 23.24 1.96 -26.53
C GLN A 315 21.90 1.98 -27.28
N ARG A 316 21.97 2.25 -28.58
CA ARG A 316 20.82 2.12 -29.47
C ARG A 316 20.78 0.69 -30.01
N LEU A 317 19.68 -0.01 -29.76
CA LEU A 317 19.42 -1.37 -30.24
C LEU A 317 18.57 -1.32 -31.52
N ALA A 318 18.09 -2.48 -31.98
CA ALA A 318 17.27 -2.55 -33.20
C ALA A 318 15.89 -1.89 -33.03
N ASN A 319 15.25 -2.08 -31.86
CA ASN A 319 13.85 -1.70 -31.61
C ASN A 319 13.67 -0.75 -30.42
N GLU A 320 14.74 -0.46 -29.69
CA GLU A 320 14.73 0.34 -28.46
C GLU A 320 16.08 1.02 -28.25
N THR A 321 16.12 2.02 -27.39
CA THR A 321 17.37 2.55 -26.84
C THR A 321 17.47 2.13 -25.38
N LEU A 322 18.58 1.53 -25.00
CA LEU A 322 18.87 1.10 -23.63
C LEU A 322 19.80 2.11 -22.98
N VAL A 323 19.48 2.52 -21.75
CA VAL A 323 20.43 3.14 -20.82
C VAL A 323 20.58 2.24 -19.60
N ASP A 324 21.82 1.87 -19.30
CA ASP A 324 22.22 1.00 -18.20
C ASP A 324 22.96 1.83 -17.15
N CYS A 325 22.39 1.88 -15.93
CA CYS A 325 22.90 2.71 -14.85
C CYS A 325 23.09 1.92 -13.58
N ARG A 326 24.23 2.11 -12.90
CA ARG A 326 24.53 1.48 -11.63
C ARG A 326 24.89 2.52 -10.57
N TRP A 327 24.31 2.36 -9.39
CA TRP A 327 24.58 3.21 -8.24
C TRP A 327 25.14 2.41 -7.08
N HIS A 328 26.09 3.03 -6.39
CA HIS A 328 26.46 2.66 -5.04
C HIS A 328 25.84 3.66 -4.07
N TYR A 329 25.22 3.16 -3.02
CA TYR A 329 24.77 3.93 -1.88
C TYR A 329 25.69 3.61 -0.71
N LEU A 330 26.33 4.65 -0.18
CA LEU A 330 27.41 4.52 0.77
C LEU A 330 27.02 5.01 2.16
N ARG A 331 27.49 4.30 3.17
CA ARG A 331 27.57 4.76 4.55
C ARG A 331 29.03 5.05 4.86
N GLY A 332 29.40 6.34 4.83
CA GLY A 332 30.82 6.71 4.82
C GLY A 332 31.49 6.18 3.55
N GLU A 333 32.52 5.35 3.69
CA GLU A 333 33.22 4.73 2.54
C GLU A 333 32.67 3.33 2.18
N GLU A 334 31.75 2.77 2.98
CA GLU A 334 31.21 1.43 2.78
C GLU A 334 30.01 1.45 1.82
N VAL A 335 30.08 0.69 0.73
CA VAL A 335 28.91 0.45 -0.14
C VAL A 335 27.95 -0.50 0.57
N VAL A 336 26.76 0.00 0.91
CA VAL A 336 25.75 -0.76 1.65
C VAL A 336 24.54 -1.14 0.81
N ILE A 337 24.28 -0.42 -0.29
CA ILE A 337 23.28 -0.80 -1.29
C ILE A 337 23.88 -0.59 -2.70
N VAL A 338 23.60 -1.52 -3.60
CA VAL A 338 23.86 -1.41 -5.04
C VAL A 338 22.53 -1.49 -5.77
N SER A 339 22.23 -0.51 -6.61
CA SER A 339 21.04 -0.49 -7.47
C SER A 339 21.47 -0.49 -8.94
N HIS A 340 20.80 -1.28 -9.78
CA HIS A 340 21.03 -1.39 -11.21
C HIS A 340 19.73 -1.14 -11.96
N TRP A 341 19.71 -0.11 -12.81
CA TRP A 341 18.56 0.23 -13.64
C TRP A 341 18.89 -0.06 -15.10
N ARG A 342 17.96 -0.76 -15.76
CA ARG A 342 17.94 -0.93 -17.21
C ARG A 342 16.71 -0.20 -17.75
N MET A 343 16.97 0.95 -18.37
CA MET A 343 15.95 1.83 -18.95
C MET A 343 15.82 1.56 -20.44
N HIS A 344 14.74 0.91 -20.83
CA HIS A 344 14.41 0.60 -22.22
C HIS A 344 13.41 1.63 -22.76
N PHE A 345 13.85 2.47 -23.67
CA PHE A 345 13.03 3.48 -24.34
C PHE A 345 12.55 2.95 -25.69
N THR A 346 11.23 2.97 -25.91
CA THR A 346 10.61 2.46 -27.13
C THR A 346 9.97 3.58 -27.97
N ALA A 347 9.78 3.33 -29.28
CA ALA A 347 9.29 4.34 -30.21
C ALA A 347 7.83 4.78 -29.97
N ASP A 348 7.04 4.01 -29.24
CA ASP A 348 5.68 4.36 -28.84
C ASP A 348 5.61 5.34 -27.66
N GLY A 349 6.76 5.72 -27.11
CA GLY A 349 6.87 6.66 -26.00
C GLY A 349 6.89 6.00 -24.62
N THR A 350 7.12 4.68 -24.54
CA THR A 350 7.22 3.96 -23.27
C THR A 350 8.66 3.93 -22.78
N LEU A 351 8.85 4.19 -21.48
CA LEU A 351 10.03 3.83 -20.71
C LEU A 351 9.71 2.57 -19.91
N ARG A 352 10.35 1.45 -20.25
CA ARG A 352 10.34 0.25 -19.39
C ARG A 352 11.58 0.27 -18.52
N LEU A 353 11.38 0.27 -17.21
CA LEU A 353 12.42 0.35 -16.22
C LEU A 353 12.46 -0.96 -15.44
N ALA A 354 13.48 -1.77 -15.71
CA ALA A 354 13.81 -2.94 -14.91
C ALA A 354 14.87 -2.54 -13.87
N VAL A 355 14.56 -2.78 -12.60
CA VAL A 355 15.43 -2.48 -11.47
C VAL A 355 15.77 -3.78 -10.75
N ASP A 356 17.06 -4.03 -10.54
CA ASP A 356 17.55 -5.03 -9.62
C ASP A 356 18.62 -4.45 -8.71
N GLY A 357 18.85 -5.09 -7.58
CA GLY A 357 19.82 -4.58 -6.63
C GLY A 357 20.08 -5.52 -5.47
N GLU A 358 21.05 -5.12 -4.66
CA GLU A 358 21.42 -5.83 -3.45
C GLU A 358 21.75 -4.88 -2.31
N ARG A 359 21.49 -5.35 -1.08
CA ARG A 359 21.84 -4.66 0.16
C ARG A 359 22.84 -5.49 0.95
N ALA A 360 23.69 -4.83 1.71
CA ALA A 360 24.56 -5.47 2.68
C ALA A 360 23.73 -6.16 3.76
N GLU A 361 24.16 -7.36 4.18
CA GLU A 361 23.54 -8.11 5.29
C GLU A 361 23.64 -7.37 6.63
N THR A 362 24.59 -6.43 6.74
CA THR A 362 24.78 -5.56 7.91
C THR A 362 23.67 -4.52 8.05
N LEU A 363 22.90 -4.24 6.99
CA LEU A 363 21.74 -3.36 7.09
C LEU A 363 20.57 -4.10 7.77
N PRO A 364 19.79 -3.41 8.61
CA PRO A 364 18.48 -3.91 9.01
C PRO A 364 17.58 -4.08 7.77
N PRO A 365 16.47 -4.84 7.87
CA PRO A 365 15.42 -4.85 6.85
C PRO A 365 15.07 -3.43 6.38
N LEU A 366 14.98 -3.26 5.07
CA LEU A 366 14.70 -1.95 4.47
C LEU A 366 13.21 -1.58 4.66
N PRO A 367 12.88 -0.31 4.92
CA PRO A 367 11.50 0.18 4.96
C PRO A 367 10.73 -0.02 3.64
N ARG A 368 11.40 0.23 2.52
CA ARG A 368 10.89 0.02 1.16
C ARG A 368 12.03 -0.17 0.17
N VAL A 369 11.69 -0.64 -1.02
CA VAL A 369 12.54 -0.66 -2.21
C VAL A 369 11.68 -0.23 -3.37
N GLY A 370 11.92 0.98 -3.86
CA GLY A 370 11.12 1.60 -4.90
C GLY A 370 11.81 2.77 -5.55
N LEU A 371 11.01 3.60 -6.19
CA LEU A 371 11.42 4.83 -6.83
C LEU A 371 10.40 5.94 -6.59
N HIS A 372 10.87 7.18 -6.59
CA HIS A 372 10.01 8.35 -6.48
C HIS A 372 10.40 9.43 -7.47
N PHE A 373 9.45 10.30 -7.79
CA PHE A 373 9.65 11.51 -8.56
C PHE A 373 8.48 12.47 -8.36
N GLN A 374 8.70 13.75 -8.64
CA GLN A 374 7.70 14.80 -8.56
C GLN A 374 7.29 15.24 -9.96
N VAL A 375 5.98 15.44 -10.13
CA VAL A 375 5.37 15.97 -11.36
C VAL A 375 4.43 17.12 -11.00
N ALA A 376 4.04 17.93 -11.99
CA ALA A 376 2.99 18.92 -11.77
C ALA A 376 1.65 18.24 -11.44
N ASP A 377 0.82 18.90 -10.64
CA ASP A 377 -0.55 18.43 -10.40
C ASP A 377 -1.30 18.30 -11.73
N GLN A 378 -1.84 17.10 -11.99
CA GLN A 378 -2.53 16.76 -13.22
C GLN A 378 -3.97 17.29 -13.27
N GLN A 379 -4.50 17.84 -12.16
CA GLN A 379 -5.89 18.33 -12.07
C GLN A 379 -6.92 17.28 -12.53
N ALA A 380 -6.63 16.01 -12.25
CA ALA A 380 -7.39 14.84 -12.65
C ALA A 380 -7.56 13.87 -11.46
N PRO A 381 -8.61 13.04 -11.44
CA PRO A 381 -8.69 11.96 -10.46
C PRO A 381 -7.58 10.93 -10.71
N VAL A 382 -7.12 10.31 -9.62
CA VAL A 382 -6.14 9.21 -9.64
C VAL A 382 -6.92 7.93 -9.86
N SER A 383 -6.68 7.24 -10.96
CA SER A 383 -7.30 5.96 -11.30
C SER A 383 -6.27 4.84 -11.24
N TRP A 384 -6.62 3.67 -10.71
CA TRP A 384 -5.69 2.54 -10.66
C TRP A 384 -6.41 1.20 -10.76
N LEU A 385 -5.72 0.20 -11.29
CA LEU A 385 -6.12 -1.21 -11.25
C LEU A 385 -5.29 -1.92 -10.19
N GLY A 386 -5.87 -2.24 -9.05
CA GLY A 386 -5.15 -2.79 -7.91
C GLY A 386 -6.02 -2.87 -6.65
N LEU A 387 -5.39 -3.05 -5.50
CA LEU A 387 -6.10 -3.10 -4.22
C LEU A 387 -6.56 -1.70 -3.80
N GLY A 388 -7.80 -1.60 -3.32
CA GLY A 388 -8.41 -0.34 -2.89
C GLY A 388 -9.86 -0.48 -2.39
N PRO A 389 -10.59 0.63 -2.27
CA PRO A 389 -10.18 2.00 -2.61
C PRO A 389 -9.31 2.67 -1.53
N HIS A 390 -9.37 2.19 -0.29
CA HIS A 390 -8.70 2.76 0.89
C HIS A 390 -7.23 2.34 1.00
N GLU A 391 -6.50 3.04 1.87
CA GLU A 391 -5.10 2.78 2.19
C GLU A 391 -4.87 1.37 2.72
N ASN A 392 -3.93 0.67 2.10
CA ASN A 392 -3.59 -0.70 2.42
C ASN A 392 -2.08 -0.95 2.30
N TYR A 393 -1.58 -1.83 3.16
CA TYR A 393 -0.17 -2.19 3.29
C TYR A 393 -0.01 -3.72 3.23
N PRO A 394 1.21 -4.26 3.02
CA PRO A 394 1.41 -5.70 2.83
C PRO A 394 0.76 -6.59 3.89
N ASP A 395 0.82 -6.17 5.15
CA ASP A 395 0.23 -6.85 6.31
C ASP A 395 -1.15 -6.30 6.73
N ARG A 396 -1.71 -5.30 6.01
CA ARG A 396 -3.03 -4.71 6.26
C ARG A 396 -3.76 -4.43 4.95
N ARG A 397 -4.21 -5.50 4.29
CA ARG A 397 -4.84 -5.43 2.95
C ARG A 397 -5.97 -6.42 2.73
N SER A 398 -6.36 -7.22 3.72
CA SER A 398 -7.40 -8.24 3.53
C SER A 398 -8.75 -7.63 3.17
N SER A 399 -9.03 -6.41 3.66
CA SER A 399 -10.24 -5.66 3.37
C SER A 399 -10.26 -4.99 1.99
N ALA A 400 -9.09 -4.83 1.35
CA ALA A 400 -8.97 -4.14 0.08
C ALA A 400 -9.34 -5.08 -1.07
N CYS A 401 -10.16 -4.58 -1.99
CA CYS A 401 -10.57 -5.35 -3.17
C CYS A 401 -9.70 -4.97 -4.37
N PHE A 402 -9.30 -5.97 -5.15
CA PHE A 402 -8.70 -5.77 -6.46
C PHE A 402 -9.79 -5.38 -7.47
N ALA A 403 -9.74 -4.14 -7.95
CA ALA A 403 -10.65 -3.61 -8.97
C ALA A 403 -10.03 -2.40 -9.68
N ARG A 404 -10.79 -1.81 -10.61
CA ARG A 404 -10.51 -0.47 -11.11
C ARG A 404 -11.10 0.54 -10.12
N TRP A 405 -10.25 1.36 -9.55
CA TRP A 405 -10.62 2.42 -8.61
C TRP A 405 -10.34 3.79 -9.22
N GLU A 406 -11.07 4.79 -8.74
CA GLU A 406 -10.83 6.18 -9.05
C GLU A 406 -11.12 7.02 -7.80
N GLN A 407 -10.21 7.92 -7.45
CA GLN A 407 -10.33 8.83 -6.31
C GLN A 407 -9.77 10.21 -6.64
N PRO A 408 -10.31 11.30 -6.07
CA PRO A 408 -9.65 12.59 -6.14
C PRO A 408 -8.28 12.52 -5.42
N LEU A 409 -7.32 13.36 -5.84
CA LEU A 409 -5.99 13.42 -5.21
C LEU A 409 -6.05 13.56 -3.68
N ALA A 410 -6.98 14.36 -3.16
CA ALA A 410 -7.16 14.57 -1.72
C ALA A 410 -7.56 13.29 -0.95
N ALA A 411 -8.13 12.29 -1.60
CA ALA A 411 -8.48 11.01 -0.99
C ALA A 411 -7.36 9.96 -1.08
N MET A 412 -6.25 10.28 -1.75
CA MET A 412 -5.07 9.41 -1.81
C MET A 412 -4.20 9.51 -0.56
N THR A 413 -4.49 10.45 0.35
CA THR A 413 -3.74 10.71 1.57
C THR A 413 -4.60 10.47 2.80
N THR A 414 -4.02 9.84 3.82
CA THR A 414 -4.63 9.71 5.14
C THR A 414 -4.03 10.76 6.09
N PRO A 415 -4.84 11.70 6.62
CA PRO A 415 -4.34 12.82 7.41
C PRO A 415 -4.11 12.45 8.87
N TYR A 416 -3.25 11.47 9.15
CA TYR A 416 -2.88 11.09 10.52
C TYR A 416 -2.37 12.31 11.28
N ILE A 417 -2.87 12.53 12.51
CA ILE A 417 -2.62 13.76 13.27
C ILE A 417 -1.12 14.01 13.47
N PHE A 418 -0.38 12.95 13.82
CA PHE A 418 1.07 12.89 13.71
C PHE A 418 1.43 12.37 12.30
N PRO A 419 2.05 13.20 11.42
CA PRO A 419 2.34 12.81 10.04
C PRO A 419 3.33 11.64 9.93
N THR A 420 3.02 10.66 9.09
CA THR A 420 3.86 9.49 8.80
C THR A 420 3.73 9.09 7.33
N GLU A 421 4.46 8.06 6.88
CA GLU A 421 4.14 7.39 5.61
C GLU A 421 2.67 6.97 5.61
N ASN A 422 1.95 7.29 4.54
CA ASN A 422 0.52 7.05 4.38
C ASN A 422 0.16 6.98 2.88
N GLY A 423 -1.08 6.59 2.59
CA GLY A 423 -1.66 6.63 1.25
C GLY A 423 -1.29 5.45 0.34
N LEU A 424 -0.55 4.45 0.82
CA LEU A 424 -0.13 3.32 -0.01
C LEU A 424 -1.33 2.52 -0.55
N ARG A 425 -1.20 2.04 -1.80
CA ARG A 425 -2.04 1.03 -2.43
C ARG A 425 -1.17 -0.12 -2.92
N CYS A 426 -1.42 -1.33 -2.44
CA CYS A 426 -0.63 -2.51 -2.80
C CYS A 426 -1.12 -3.20 -4.08
N ASP A 427 -0.29 -4.11 -4.59
CA ASP A 427 -0.54 -5.01 -5.72
C ASP A 427 -1.21 -4.35 -6.94
N THR A 428 -0.73 -3.16 -7.30
CA THR A 428 -1.25 -2.37 -8.43
C THR A 428 -0.63 -2.82 -9.73
N GLN A 429 -1.47 -2.96 -10.76
CA GLN A 429 -1.08 -3.33 -12.12
C GLN A 429 -1.06 -2.15 -13.10
N ALA A 430 -1.88 -1.13 -12.83
CA ALA A 430 -1.92 0.09 -13.62
C ALA A 430 -2.26 1.29 -12.73
N LEU A 431 -1.61 2.43 -12.97
CA LEU A 431 -1.90 3.74 -12.39
C LEU A 431 -2.05 4.73 -13.56
N ASP A 432 -3.19 5.38 -13.61
CA ASP A 432 -3.62 6.34 -14.62
C ASP A 432 -3.90 7.68 -13.92
N TRP A 433 -3.11 8.71 -14.22
CA TRP A 433 -3.31 10.04 -13.63
C TRP A 433 -2.95 11.16 -14.62
N GLY A 434 -3.98 11.83 -15.15
CA GLY A 434 -3.81 12.85 -16.19
C GLY A 434 -3.08 12.30 -17.41
N ARG A 435 -1.88 12.79 -17.67
CA ARG A 435 -1.03 12.34 -18.79
C ARG A 435 -0.24 11.08 -18.49
N TRP A 436 -0.15 10.66 -17.24
CA TRP A 436 0.69 9.54 -16.81
C TRP A 436 -0.08 8.23 -16.85
N HIS A 437 0.52 7.24 -17.51
CA HIS A 437 0.13 5.84 -17.45
C HIS A 437 1.33 5.01 -16.99
N ILE A 438 1.18 4.33 -15.87
CA ILE A 438 2.21 3.49 -15.26
C ILE A 438 1.65 2.08 -15.14
N SER A 439 2.37 1.07 -15.60
CA SER A 439 1.93 -0.33 -15.53
C SER A 439 3.07 -1.25 -15.07
N GLY A 440 2.72 -2.38 -14.46
CA GLY A 440 3.70 -3.30 -13.87
C GLY A 440 3.08 -4.13 -12.76
N HIS A 441 3.87 -4.45 -11.73
CA HIS A 441 3.37 -4.95 -10.46
C HIS A 441 4.10 -4.21 -9.33
N PHE A 442 3.41 -3.30 -8.67
CA PHE A 442 4.02 -2.38 -7.72
C PHE A 442 3.03 -1.97 -6.63
N HIS A 443 3.53 -1.36 -5.56
CA HIS A 443 2.73 -0.57 -4.64
C HIS A 443 2.95 0.91 -4.97
N PHE A 444 1.97 1.78 -4.67
CA PHE A 444 2.16 3.20 -4.95
C PHE A 444 1.49 4.12 -3.95
N SER A 445 2.00 5.36 -3.90
CA SER A 445 1.32 6.51 -3.31
C SER A 445 1.42 7.71 -4.26
N VAL A 446 0.41 8.59 -4.21
CA VAL A 446 0.40 9.89 -4.91
C VAL A 446 0.01 10.96 -3.90
N GLN A 447 0.92 11.88 -3.58
CA GLN A 447 0.71 12.86 -2.51
C GLN A 447 1.42 14.19 -2.75
N PRO A 448 0.85 15.32 -2.30
CA PRO A 448 1.46 16.65 -2.45
C PRO A 448 2.58 16.95 -1.43
N TRP A 449 3.02 15.95 -0.66
CA TRP A 449 4.05 16.11 0.37
C TRP A 449 5.18 15.09 0.18
N SER A 450 6.42 15.51 0.36
CA SER A 450 7.58 14.63 0.31
C SER A 450 7.68 13.75 1.56
N THR A 451 8.38 12.62 1.43
CA THR A 451 8.83 11.80 2.58
C THR A 451 9.51 12.65 3.64
N ARG A 452 10.33 13.62 3.22
CA ARG A 452 11.03 14.54 4.12
C ARG A 452 10.06 15.40 4.92
N GLN A 453 9.08 16.03 4.27
CA GLN A 453 8.13 16.88 4.97
C GLN A 453 7.29 16.10 5.99
N LEU A 454 6.88 14.87 5.64
CA LEU A 454 6.21 13.95 6.57
C LEU A 454 7.09 13.62 7.79
N MET A 455 8.42 13.47 7.62
CA MET A 455 9.35 13.21 8.72
C MET A 455 9.61 14.42 9.62
N GLU A 456 9.60 15.62 9.05
CA GLU A 456 9.99 16.87 9.73
C GLU A 456 8.80 17.59 10.39
N THR A 457 7.56 17.22 10.04
CA THR A 457 6.35 17.87 10.55
C THR A 457 5.72 17.06 11.68
N ASP A 458 5.43 17.72 12.80
CA ASP A 458 4.88 17.07 14.00
C ASP A 458 3.34 17.03 14.03
N HIS A 459 2.66 17.86 13.23
CA HIS A 459 1.20 17.92 13.19
C HIS A 459 0.66 18.08 11.77
N TRP A 460 -0.37 17.32 11.44
CA TRP A 460 -0.98 17.34 10.10
C TRP A 460 -1.41 18.74 9.62
N HIS A 461 -1.97 19.56 10.51
CA HIS A 461 -2.44 20.91 10.16
C HIS A 461 -1.30 21.88 9.77
N LYS A 462 -0.04 21.51 10.02
CA LYS A 462 1.16 22.28 9.62
C LYS A 462 1.73 21.84 8.27
N MET A 463 1.24 20.72 7.70
CA MET A 463 1.66 20.24 6.39
C MET A 463 1.32 21.27 5.31
N GLN A 464 2.26 21.49 4.39
CA GLN A 464 2.15 22.44 3.29
C GLN A 464 2.36 21.70 1.97
N ALA A 465 1.35 21.75 1.11
CA ALA A 465 1.48 21.18 -0.23
C ALA A 465 2.70 21.79 -0.94
N GLU A 466 3.53 20.94 -1.53
CA GLU A 466 4.70 21.35 -2.30
C GLU A 466 4.28 21.80 -3.71
N ASP A 467 5.22 22.40 -4.46
CA ASP A 467 4.96 22.92 -5.82
C ASP A 467 4.47 21.85 -6.82
N GLY A 468 4.73 20.58 -6.51
CA GLY A 468 4.26 19.44 -7.29
C GLY A 468 3.85 18.26 -6.42
N VAL A 469 3.46 17.19 -7.09
CA VAL A 469 2.93 15.97 -6.47
C VAL A 469 3.93 14.85 -6.63
N TRP A 470 4.23 14.17 -5.53
CA TRP A 470 5.11 13.03 -5.47
C TRP A 470 4.36 11.76 -5.88
N ILE A 471 4.93 11.06 -6.84
CA ILE A 471 4.56 9.68 -7.18
C ILE A 471 5.65 8.78 -6.61
N THR A 472 5.28 7.85 -5.73
CA THR A 472 6.18 6.80 -5.25
C THR A 472 5.70 5.45 -5.76
N LEU A 473 6.61 4.64 -6.30
CA LEU A 473 6.35 3.32 -6.85
C LEU A 473 7.30 2.32 -6.19
N ASP A 474 6.77 1.42 -5.39
CA ASP A 474 7.55 0.40 -4.69
C ASP A 474 7.44 -0.95 -5.37
N GLY A 475 8.58 -1.58 -5.63
CA GLY A 475 8.62 -3.01 -5.92
C GLY A 475 8.37 -3.82 -4.65
N LEU A 476 8.87 -3.33 -3.50
CA LEU A 476 8.72 -3.97 -2.20
C LEU A 476 8.48 -2.90 -1.12
N HIS A 477 7.58 -3.17 -0.18
CA HIS A 477 7.37 -2.32 0.99
C HIS A 477 7.30 -3.19 2.25
N MET A 478 7.91 -2.73 3.35
CA MET A 478 7.78 -3.38 4.66
C MET A 478 6.37 -3.18 5.22
N GLY A 479 5.87 -4.16 5.98
CA GLY A 479 4.60 -4.04 6.72
C GLY A 479 4.55 -2.89 7.73
N VAL A 480 3.36 -2.60 8.24
CA VAL A 480 3.13 -1.53 9.23
C VAL A 480 3.20 -2.01 10.67
N GLY A 481 2.99 -3.30 10.94
CA GLY A 481 2.96 -3.84 12.31
C GLY A 481 1.76 -3.35 13.11
N GLY A 482 1.81 -3.51 14.44
CA GLY A 482 0.72 -3.07 15.32
C GLY A 482 0.28 -4.07 16.38
N ASP A 483 0.99 -5.19 16.60
CA ASP A 483 0.76 -6.01 17.81
C ASP A 483 0.85 -5.12 19.07
N ASP A 484 1.87 -4.27 19.07
CA ASP A 484 2.04 -3.10 19.93
C ASP A 484 2.80 -2.00 19.16
N SER A 485 2.84 -0.80 19.76
CA SER A 485 3.54 0.38 19.22
C SER A 485 4.69 0.85 20.12
N TRP A 486 5.32 -0.06 20.86
CA TRP A 486 6.49 0.26 21.70
C TRP A 486 7.67 -0.69 21.47
N THR A 487 7.47 -1.79 20.75
CA THR A 487 8.51 -2.70 20.29
C THR A 487 8.30 -3.08 18.82
N PRO A 488 9.34 -3.56 18.10
CA PRO A 488 9.19 -4.03 16.73
C PRO A 488 8.11 -5.12 16.58
N SER A 489 7.00 -4.78 15.92
CA SER A 489 5.82 -5.64 15.79
C SER A 489 5.50 -6.10 14.37
N VAL A 490 6.38 -5.79 13.39
CA VAL A 490 6.26 -6.32 12.03
C VAL A 490 6.73 -7.77 12.00
N LEU A 491 5.84 -8.69 11.61
CA LEU A 491 6.17 -10.12 11.56
C LEU A 491 7.24 -10.41 10.49
N PRO A 492 8.08 -11.45 10.66
CA PRO A 492 9.22 -11.72 9.78
C PRO A 492 8.89 -11.82 8.28
N GLN A 493 7.73 -12.36 7.91
CA GLN A 493 7.29 -12.50 6.52
C GLN A 493 7.00 -11.15 5.84
N TRP A 494 6.80 -10.09 6.62
CA TRP A 494 6.53 -8.73 6.15
C TRP A 494 7.74 -7.81 6.25
N LEU A 495 8.90 -8.35 6.67
CA LEU A 495 10.18 -7.66 6.66
C LEU A 495 10.89 -7.86 5.32
N LEU A 496 11.50 -6.80 4.80
CA LEU A 496 12.36 -6.86 3.60
C LEU A 496 13.76 -7.38 3.96
N SER A 497 13.79 -8.65 4.40
CA SER A 497 15.01 -9.29 4.89
C SER A 497 15.86 -9.90 3.77
N GLN A 498 15.32 -10.06 2.56
CA GLN A 498 16.11 -10.52 1.42
C GLN A 498 17.25 -9.54 1.11
N THR A 499 18.38 -10.07 0.68
CA THR A 499 19.56 -9.27 0.31
C THR A 499 19.52 -8.81 -1.15
N ARG A 500 18.61 -9.36 -1.96
CA ARG A 500 18.45 -9.04 -3.38
C ARG A 500 16.98 -8.80 -3.71
N TRP A 501 16.74 -7.90 -4.66
CA TRP A 501 15.42 -7.62 -5.19
C TRP A 501 15.47 -7.43 -6.70
N GLN A 502 14.28 -7.53 -7.32
CA GLN A 502 14.05 -7.14 -8.69
C GLN A 502 12.59 -6.70 -8.85
N TYR A 503 12.35 -5.67 -9.65
CA TYR A 503 11.01 -5.25 -10.06
C TYR A 503 11.06 -4.55 -11.42
N GLU A 504 9.93 -4.45 -12.09
CA GLU A 504 9.81 -3.77 -13.38
C GLU A 504 8.56 -2.90 -13.40
N VAL A 505 8.70 -1.69 -13.93
CA VAL A 505 7.59 -0.77 -14.21
C VAL A 505 7.73 -0.17 -15.60
N SER A 506 6.61 0.07 -16.27
CA SER A 506 6.53 0.76 -17.55
C SER A 506 5.81 2.08 -17.37
N LEU A 507 6.47 3.19 -17.73
CA LEU A 507 5.93 4.54 -17.64
C LEU A 507 5.69 5.09 -19.05
N ARG A 508 4.57 5.78 -19.22
CA ARG A 508 4.24 6.54 -20.42
C ARG A 508 3.60 7.86 -20.02
N CYS A 509 3.96 8.93 -20.71
CA CYS A 509 3.36 10.26 -20.55
C CYS A 509 2.81 10.73 -21.90
N PHE A 510 1.55 11.14 -21.98
CA PHE A 510 0.86 11.50 -23.24
C PHE A 510 0.93 12.98 -23.60
#